data_AF-A0A1C4UY34-F1
#
_entry.id   AF-A0A1C4UY34-F1
#
_cell.length_a   1.000
_cell.length_b   1.000
_cell.length_c   1.000
_cell.angle_alpha   90.00
_cell.angle_beta   90.00
_cell.angle_gamma   90.00
#
_symmetry.space_group_name_H-M   'P 1'
#
loop_
_entity.id
_entity.type
_entity.pdbx_description
1 polymer ?
#
loop_
_entity_poly.entity_id
_entity_poly.type
_entity_poly.pdbx_seq_one_letter_code
_entity_poly.pdbx_strand_id
1 'polypeptide(L)'
;MRLFEQAERDGVDLAMSAATIIEVSHSGLDIARLNWLLSRIRVEAVTKESARRSAGLLKAAGLHGHKYAIDAMVAEVALRLPAPVAVLTSDVDDMVKLCGRRVRTIAL
;
A
#
# COMPACT_ATOMS: atom_id res chain seq x y z
N MET A 1 -7.50 14.43 -6.55
CA MET A 1 -7.30 14.41 -8.02
C MET A 1 -5.89 14.78 -8.42
N ARG A 2 -5.29 15.86 -7.86
CA ARG A 2 -3.95 16.34 -8.23
C ARG A 2 -2.81 15.31 -8.17
N LEU A 3 -2.86 14.32 -7.27
CA LEU A 3 -1.74 13.38 -7.10
C LEU A 3 -1.60 12.40 -8.29
N PHE A 4 -2.71 11.94 -8.86
CA PHE A 4 -2.69 11.03 -10.02
C PHE A 4 -2.26 11.77 -11.29
N GLU A 5 -2.82 12.96 -11.51
CA GLU A 5 -2.41 13.82 -12.61
C GLU A 5 -0.93 14.17 -12.53
N GLN A 6 -0.42 14.41 -11.32
CA GLN A 6 1.00 14.69 -11.12
C GLN A 6 1.86 13.45 -11.37
N ALA A 7 1.48 12.28 -10.84
CA ALA A 7 2.19 11.04 -11.10
C ALA A 7 2.25 10.71 -12.59
N GLU A 8 1.16 10.93 -13.33
CA GLU A 8 1.14 10.77 -14.79
C GLU A 8 2.06 11.76 -15.51
N ARG A 9 2.06 13.03 -15.10
CA ARG A 9 2.99 14.04 -15.66
C ARG A 9 4.45 13.71 -15.38
N ASP A 10 4.74 13.17 -14.21
CA ASP A 10 6.09 12.85 -13.76
C ASP A 10 6.54 11.44 -14.21
N GLY A 11 5.67 10.68 -14.87
CA GLY A 11 5.96 9.31 -15.32
C GLY A 11 6.17 8.32 -14.16
N VAL A 12 5.53 8.56 -13.02
CA VAL A 12 5.63 7.72 -11.82
C VAL A 12 4.57 6.63 -11.86
N ASP A 13 5.01 5.37 -11.77
CA ASP A 13 4.10 4.24 -11.63
C ASP A 13 3.38 4.28 -10.28
N LEU A 14 2.04 4.21 -10.31
CA LEU A 14 1.21 4.10 -9.11
C LEU A 14 0.77 2.65 -8.91
N ALA A 15 0.97 2.15 -7.69
CA ALA A 15 0.54 0.81 -7.30
C ALA A 15 -0.10 0.81 -5.91
N MET A 16 -1.00 -0.16 -5.67
CA MET A 16 -1.60 -0.41 -4.36
C MET A 16 -1.75 -1.91 -4.10
N SER A 17 -1.85 -2.31 -2.83
CA SER A 17 -2.27 -3.67 -2.48
C SER A 17 -3.77 -3.85 -2.78
N ALA A 18 -4.17 -5.01 -3.30
CA ALA A 18 -5.58 -5.36 -3.44
C ALA A 18 -6.33 -5.34 -2.09
N ALA A 19 -5.63 -5.57 -0.97
CA ALA A 19 -6.23 -5.47 0.36
C ALA A 19 -6.76 -4.07 0.69
N THR A 20 -6.14 -3.02 0.14
CA THR A 20 -6.56 -1.64 0.37
C THR A 20 -7.96 -1.36 -0.22
N ILE A 21 -8.42 -2.13 -1.22
CA ILE A 21 -9.81 -2.04 -1.71
C ILE A 21 -10.79 -2.39 -0.59
N ILE A 22 -10.49 -3.43 0.20
CA ILE A 22 -11.32 -3.86 1.33
C ILE A 22 -11.23 -2.83 2.46
N GLU A 23 -10.03 -2.33 2.76
CA GLU A 23 -9.77 -1.33 3.81
C GLU A 23 -10.59 -0.05 3.64
N VAL A 24 -10.66 0.47 2.42
CA VAL A 24 -11.39 1.72 2.13
C VAL A 24 -12.89 1.49 1.89
N SER A 25 -13.35 0.24 1.86
CA SER A 25 -14.76 -0.07 1.58
C SER A 25 -15.65 0.15 2.80
N HIS A 26 -16.53 1.14 2.70
CA HIS A 26 -17.57 1.42 3.70
C HIS A 26 -18.86 1.91 3.02
N SER A 27 -19.98 1.99 3.76
CA SER A 27 -21.31 2.30 3.20
C SER A 27 -21.44 3.66 2.51
N GLY A 28 -20.56 4.60 2.85
CA GLY A 28 -20.52 5.95 2.27
C GLY A 28 -19.50 6.12 1.15
N LEU A 29 -18.86 5.04 0.71
CA LEU A 29 -17.84 5.08 -0.32
C LEU A 29 -18.48 5.37 -1.70
N ASP A 30 -17.93 6.34 -2.42
CA ASP A 30 -18.28 6.59 -3.82
C ASP A 30 -17.67 5.50 -4.72
N ILE A 31 -18.49 4.52 -5.07
CA ILE A 31 -18.08 3.37 -5.89
C ILE A 31 -17.67 3.78 -7.30
N ALA A 32 -18.31 4.80 -7.90
CA ALA A 32 -17.95 5.27 -9.24
C ALA A 32 -16.55 5.88 -9.22
N ARG A 33 -16.25 6.68 -8.19
CA ARG A 33 -14.93 7.25 -7.97
C ARG A 33 -13.89 6.18 -7.65
N LEU A 34 -14.20 5.17 -6.83
CA LEU A 34 -13.28 4.06 -6.58
C LEU A 34 -12.94 3.32 -7.88
N ASN A 35 -13.93 2.93 -8.67
CA ASN A 35 -13.72 2.23 -9.93
C ASN A 35 -12.89 3.07 -10.93
N TRP A 36 -13.10 4.38 -10.96
CA TRP A 36 -12.27 5.29 -11.75
C TRP A 36 -10.81 5.32 -11.27
N LEU A 37 -10.55 5.31 -9.95
CA LEU A 37 -9.19 5.23 -9.41
C LEU A 37 -8.54 3.88 -9.75
N LEU A 38 -9.28 2.79 -9.61
CA LEU A 38 -8.80 1.43 -9.87
C LEU A 38 -8.47 1.20 -11.36
N SER A 39 -9.06 1.96 -12.29
CA SER A 39 -8.69 1.86 -13.71
C SER A 39 -7.36 2.53 -14.05
N ARG A 40 -6.79 3.34 -13.13
CA ARG A 40 -5.55 4.10 -13.33
C ARG A 40 -4.37 3.63 -12.48
N ILE A 41 -4.62 2.77 -11.48
CA ILE A 41 -3.59 2.26 -10.57
C ILE A 41 -3.33 0.78 -10.84
N ARG A 42 -2.08 0.36 -10.74
CA ARG A 42 -1.74 -1.05 -10.72
C ARG A 42 -2.15 -1.67 -9.39
N VAL A 43 -3.09 -2.61 -9.42
CA VAL A 43 -3.50 -3.36 -8.23
C VAL A 43 -2.66 -4.63 -8.09
N GLU A 44 -1.90 -4.71 -7.00
CA GLU A 44 -1.04 -5.85 -6.69
C GLU A 44 -1.84 -6.91 -5.92
N ALA A 45 -1.88 -8.13 -6.47
CA ALA A 45 -2.66 -9.22 -5.90
C ALA A 45 -2.12 -9.68 -4.53
N VAL A 46 -3.03 -10.00 -3.62
CA VAL A 46 -2.69 -10.72 -2.38
C VAL A 46 -2.72 -12.22 -2.66
N THR A 47 -1.53 -12.80 -2.78
CA THR A 47 -1.33 -14.25 -2.99
C THR A 47 -0.93 -14.92 -1.68
N LYS A 48 -0.90 -16.26 -1.65
CA LYS A 48 -0.35 -17.01 -0.52
C LYS A 48 1.10 -16.60 -0.20
N GLU A 49 1.90 -16.31 -1.23
CA GLU A 49 3.29 -15.91 -1.04
C GLU A 49 3.41 -14.48 -0.50
N SER A 50 2.63 -13.52 -1.02
CA SER A 50 2.63 -12.17 -0.47
C SER A 50 2.16 -12.17 0.98
N ALA A 51 1.10 -12.92 1.31
CA ALA A 51 0.63 -13.07 2.69
C ALA A 51 1.71 -13.65 3.63
N ARG A 52 2.50 -14.63 3.15
CA ARG A 52 3.64 -15.17 3.92
C ARG A 52 4.74 -14.12 4.13
N ARG A 53 5.05 -13.32 3.12
CA ARG A 53 6.04 -12.24 3.23
C ARG A 53 5.56 -11.14 4.18
N SER A 54 4.30 -10.71 4.08
CA SER A 54 3.67 -9.80 5.04
C SER A 54 3.72 -10.32 6.47
N ALA A 55 3.41 -11.60 6.70
CA ALA A 55 3.56 -12.22 8.02
C ALA A 55 5.02 -12.22 8.52
N GLY A 56 5.99 -12.38 7.60
CA GLY A 56 7.41 -12.22 7.89
C GLY A 56 7.77 -10.81 8.36
N LEU A 57 7.23 -9.76 7.71
CA LEU A 57 7.42 -8.36 8.11
C LEU A 57 6.85 -8.10 9.51
N LEU A 58 5.63 -8.58 9.77
CA LEU A 58 5.00 -8.46 11.09
C LEU A 58 5.85 -9.11 12.17
N LYS A 59 6.32 -10.35 11.94
CA LYS A 59 7.18 -11.06 12.89
C LYS A 59 8.49 -10.31 13.13
N ALA A 60 9.13 -9.79 12.09
CA ALA A 60 10.36 -9.04 12.21
C ALA A 60 10.18 -7.73 12.99
N ALA A 61 9.03 -7.08 12.84
CA ALA A 61 8.69 -5.84 13.55
C ALA A 61 8.05 -6.06 14.94
N GLY A 62 7.81 -7.32 15.36
CA GLY A 62 7.10 -7.61 16.62
C GLY A 62 5.63 -7.18 16.63
N LEU A 63 5.00 -7.10 15.46
CA LEU A 63 3.62 -6.63 15.28
C LEU A 63 2.63 -7.79 15.09
N HIS A 64 1.40 -7.61 15.53
CA HIS A 64 0.36 -8.64 15.45
C HIS A 64 -0.52 -8.47 14.21
N GLY A 65 -0.71 -9.55 13.43
CA GLY A 65 -1.51 -9.53 12.20
C GLY A 65 -2.95 -9.04 12.36
N HIS A 66 -3.63 -9.42 13.45
CA HIS A 66 -4.99 -8.89 13.74
C HIS A 66 -5.09 -7.35 13.67
N LYS A 67 -4.01 -6.62 13.97
CA LYS A 67 -4.00 -5.16 13.97
C LYS A 67 -3.39 -4.58 12.69
N TYR A 68 -2.34 -5.20 12.16
CA TYR A 68 -1.51 -4.61 11.10
C TYR A 68 -1.50 -5.44 9.81
N ALA A 69 -2.48 -6.32 9.59
CA ALA A 69 -2.48 -7.20 8.41
C ALA A 69 -2.47 -6.42 7.10
N ILE A 70 -3.30 -5.37 6.98
CA ILE A 70 -3.38 -4.58 5.74
C ILE A 70 -2.13 -3.74 5.54
N ASP A 71 -1.65 -3.09 6.60
CA ASP A 71 -0.35 -2.39 6.61
C ASP A 71 0.79 -3.29 6.11
N ALA A 72 0.87 -4.52 6.61
CA ALA A 72 1.90 -5.46 6.20
C ALA A 72 1.75 -5.93 4.74
N MET A 73 0.54 -5.94 4.19
CA MET A 73 0.30 -6.21 2.77
C MET A 73 0.70 -5.02 1.89
N VAL A 74 0.46 -3.78 2.34
CA VAL A 74 0.96 -2.57 1.68
C VAL A 74 2.49 -2.52 1.70
N ALA A 75 3.10 -2.76 2.86
CA ALA A 75 4.54 -2.78 3.03
C ALA A 75 5.21 -3.89 2.19
N GLU A 76 4.59 -5.07 2.09
CA GLU A 76 5.09 -6.15 1.23
C GLU A 76 5.13 -5.73 -0.24
N VAL A 77 4.06 -5.11 -0.74
CA VAL A 77 4.02 -4.58 -2.11
C VAL A 77 5.15 -3.58 -2.29
N ALA A 78 5.25 -2.58 -1.42
CA ALA A 78 6.27 -1.53 -1.52
C ALA A 78 7.70 -2.09 -1.53
N LEU A 79 7.97 -3.13 -0.72
CA LEU A 79 9.29 -3.77 -0.64
C LEU A 79 9.59 -4.73 -1.78
N ARG A 80 8.57 -5.25 -2.47
CA ARG A 80 8.75 -6.14 -3.64
C ARG A 80 8.98 -5.34 -4.92
N LEU A 81 8.43 -4.14 -5.03
CA LEU A 81 8.56 -3.34 -6.24
C LEU A 81 10.00 -2.86 -6.48
N PRO A 82 10.43 -2.68 -7.74
CA PRO A 82 11.75 -2.15 -8.05
C PRO A 82 11.96 -0.75 -7.43
N ALA A 83 13.10 -0.56 -6.78
CA ALA A 83 13.47 0.73 -6.19
C ALA A 83 13.78 1.78 -7.29
N PRO A 84 13.53 3.08 -7.04
CA PRO A 84 13.05 3.67 -5.78
C PRO A 84 11.53 3.57 -5.59
N VAL A 85 11.08 3.33 -4.35
CA VAL A 85 9.66 3.30 -3.96
C VAL A 85 9.38 4.28 -2.83
N ALA A 86 8.25 4.99 -2.93
CA ALA A 86 7.68 5.78 -1.85
C ALA A 86 6.26 5.32 -1.52
N VAL A 87 5.91 5.33 -0.23
CA VAL A 87 4.56 5.04 0.27
C VAL A 87 3.96 6.31 0.83
N LEU A 88 2.79 6.68 0.32
CA LEU A 88 1.97 7.76 0.85
C LEU A 88 0.98 7.16 1.85
N THR A 89 0.98 7.65 3.09
CA THR A 89 0.14 7.10 4.15
C THR A 89 -0.16 8.14 5.23
N SER A 90 -1.30 8.00 5.91
CA SER A 90 -1.57 8.68 7.20
C SER A 90 -0.77 8.05 8.34
N ASP A 91 -0.54 6.74 8.28
CA ASP A 91 0.05 5.95 9.37
C ASP A 91 1.54 5.74 9.14
N VAL A 92 2.28 6.85 9.19
CA VAL A 92 3.72 6.90 8.89
C VAL A 92 4.51 5.94 9.79
N ASP A 93 4.19 5.90 11.08
CA ASP A 93 4.91 5.08 12.05
C ASP A 93 4.84 3.59 11.73
N ASP A 94 3.70 3.12 11.23
CA ASP A 94 3.52 1.70 10.92
C ASP A 94 4.28 1.31 9.66
N MET A 95 4.27 2.17 8.64
CA MET A 95 5.09 1.97 7.44
C MET A 95 6.59 2.03 7.76
N VAL A 96 7.02 2.90 8.68
CA VAL A 96 8.43 2.95 9.11
C VAL A 96 8.83 1.66 9.82
N LYS A 97 7.98 1.11 10.71
CA LYS A 97 8.25 -0.17 11.39
C LYS A 97 8.34 -1.34 10.41
N LEU A 98 7.45 -1.39 9.42
CA LEU A 98 7.34 -2.52 8.49
C LEU A 98 8.37 -2.48 7.35
N CYS A 99 8.60 -1.30 6.76
CA CYS A 99 9.49 -1.14 5.61
C CYS A 99 10.95 -0.88 6.02
N GLY A 100 11.16 -0.32 7.21
CA GLY A 100 12.46 0.24 7.61
C GLY A 100 12.89 1.35 6.66
N ARG A 101 14.20 1.46 6.39
CA ARG A 101 14.78 2.51 5.53
C ARG A 101 14.77 2.21 4.03
N ARG A 102 14.18 1.08 3.62
CA ARG A 102 14.18 0.61 2.21
C ARG A 102 13.14 1.31 1.34
N VAL A 103 12.10 1.85 1.96
CA VAL A 103 11.01 2.58 1.30
C VAL A 103 10.94 3.96 1.93
N ARG A 104 10.73 4.99 1.10
CA ARG A 104 10.49 6.34 1.59
C ARG A 104 9.03 6.48 2.01
N THR A 105 8.76 6.83 3.26
CA THR A 105 7.40 7.15 3.70
C THR A 105 7.12 8.64 3.55
N ILE A 106 5.94 8.98 3.04
CA ILE A 106 5.46 10.35 2.84
C ILE A 106 4.11 10.47 3.57
N ALA A 107 4.00 11.43 4.48
CA ALA A 107 2.76 11.71 5.20
C ALA A 107 1.72 12.36 4.25
N LEU A 108 0.45 11.94 4.38
CA LEU A 108 -0.71 12.57 3.73
C LEU A 108 -1.30 13.72 4.55
#